data_AF-A0A2K2V610-F1
#
_entry.id   AF-A0A2K2V610-F1
#
_cell.length_a   1.000
_cell.length_b   1.000
_cell.length_c   1.000
_cell.angle_alpha   90.00
_cell.angle_beta   90.00
_cell.angle_gamma   90.00
#
_symmetry.space_group_name_H-M   'P 1'
#
loop_
_entity.id
_entity.type
_entity.pdbx_description
1 polymer ?
#
loop_
_entity_poly.entity_id
_entity_poly.type
_entity_poly.pdbx_seq_one_letter_code
_entity_poly.pdbx_strand_id
1 'polypeptide(L)' 'VIVPFLPGCITYGDTVEEALKNAKEAIELYIESLKEHREDIPTDKETLECSLVIELSA' A
#
# COMPACT_ATOMS: atom_id res chain seq x y z
N VAL A 1 -1.31 -4.00 -8.51
CA VAL A 1 -1.15 -3.80 -7.06
C VAL A 1 -1.96 -2.58 -6.66
N ILE A 2 -2.67 -2.65 -5.55
CA ILE A 2 -3.39 -1.50 -4.96
C ILE A 2 -2.69 -1.18 -3.65
N VAL A 3 -2.46 0.11 -3.37
CA VAL A 3 -1.85 0.58 -2.13
C VAL A 3 -2.93 1.22 -1.27
N PRO A 4 -3.50 0.52 -0.27
CA PRO A 4 -4.70 0.99 0.43
C PRO A 4 -4.54 2.35 1.11
N PHE A 5 -3.35 2.63 1.64
CA PHE A 5 -3.06 3.89 2.34
C PHE A 5 -2.74 5.07 1.41
N LEU A 6 -2.57 4.83 0.10
CA LEU A 6 -2.34 5.88 -0.90
C LEU A 6 -3.48 5.81 -1.93
N PRO A 7 -4.64 6.44 -1.65
CA PRO A 7 -5.79 6.38 -2.54
C PRO A 7 -5.44 6.80 -3.96
N GLY A 8 -5.86 5.98 -4.94
CA GLY A 8 -5.54 6.22 -6.36
C GLY A 8 -4.17 5.69 -6.81
N CYS A 9 -3.32 5.20 -5.90
CA CYS A 9 -2.09 4.50 -6.27
C CYS A 9 -2.39 3.06 -6.68
N ILE A 10 -2.59 2.89 -7.99
CA ILE A 10 -2.92 1.60 -8.64
C ILE A 10 -1.87 1.35 -9.72
N THR A 11 -1.23 0.18 -9.66
CA THR A 11 -0.20 -0.22 -10.62
C THR A 11 -0.49 -1.61 -11.20
N TYR A 12 0.16 -1.94 -12.31
CA TYR A 12 0.03 -3.23 -13.00
C TYR A 12 1.41 -3.69 -13.49
N GLY A 13 1.55 -4.97 -13.82
CA GLY A 13 2.74 -5.57 -14.42
C GLY A 13 2.39 -6.96 -14.93
N ASP A 14 3.15 -7.46 -15.90
CA ASP A 14 2.89 -8.76 -16.53
C ASP A 14 3.26 -9.94 -15.61
N THR A 15 4.17 -9.69 -14.66
CA THR A 15 4.50 -10.63 -13.59
C THR A 15 4.30 -10.03 -12.20
N VAL A 16 4.32 -10.89 -11.18
CA VAL A 16 4.26 -10.46 -9.77
C VAL A 16 5.44 -9.55 -9.44
N GLU A 17 6.64 -9.91 -9.88
CA GLU A 17 7.86 -9.13 -9.67
C GLU A 17 7.76 -7.75 -10.31
N GLU A 18 7.25 -7.68 -11.54
CA GLU A 18 7.05 -6.41 -12.24
C GLU A 18 5.98 -5.55 -11.56
N ALA A 19 4.84 -6.13 -11.22
CA ALA A 19 3.76 -5.40 -10.56
C ALA A 19 4.20 -4.85 -9.19
N LEU A 20 5.04 -5.58 -8.45
CA LEU A 20 5.65 -5.13 -7.20
C LEU A 20 6.70 -4.03 -7.41
N LYS A 21 7.53 -4.14 -8.45
CA LYS A 21 8.50 -3.09 -8.81
C LYS A 21 7.77 -1.79 -9.14
N ASN A 22 6.77 -1.86 -10.03
CA ASN A 22 5.98 -0.69 -10.43
C ASN A 22 5.23 -0.08 -9.24
N ALA A 23 4.73 -0.91 -8.31
CA ALA A 23 4.13 -0.42 -7.07
C ALA A 23 5.11 0.37 -6.21
N LYS A 24 6.36 -0.10 -6.04
CA LYS A 24 7.38 0.61 -5.24
C LYS A 24 7.71 1.97 -5.83
N GLU A 25 7.96 2.02 -7.14
CA GLU A 25 8.25 3.28 -7.84
C GLU A 25 7.08 4.27 -7.73
N ALA A 26 5.84 3.80 -7.90
CA ALA A 26 4.65 4.65 -7.76
C ALA A 26 4.45 5.17 -6.32
N ILE A 27 4.74 4.35 -5.30
CA ILE A 27 4.70 4.77 -3.89
C ILE A 27 5.74 5.88 -3.64
N GLU A 28 6.97 5.70 -4.11
CA GLU A 28 8.04 6.70 -3.95
C GLU A 28 7.65 8.05 -4.56
N LEU A 29 7.17 8.04 -5.81
CA LEU A 29 6.71 9.24 -6.52
C LEU A 29 5.51 9.91 -5.82
N TYR A 30 4.56 9.12 -5.32
CA TYR A 30 3.41 9.65 -4.58
C TYR A 30 3.87 10.40 -3.32
N ILE A 31 4.78 9.81 -2.56
CA ILE A 31 5.32 10.41 -1.33
C ILE A 31 6.14 11.67 -1.63
N GLU A 32 6.91 11.69 -2.71
CA GLU A 32 7.62 12.89 -3.18
C GLU A 32 6.64 14.02 -3.51
N SER A 33 5.56 13.71 -4.24
CA SER A 33 4.50 14.69 -4.53
C SER A 33 3.89 15.27 -3.26
N LEU A 34 3.49 14.43 -2.29
CA LEU A 34 2.94 14.92 -1.02
C LEU A 34 3.91 15.86 -0.29
N LYS A 35 5.20 15.53 -0.27
CA LYS A 35 6.23 16.38 0.35
C LYS A 35 6.35 17.74 -0.34
N GLU A 36 6.33 17.76 -1.68
CA GLU A 36 6.39 19.00 -2.46
C GLU A 36 5.18 19.92 -2.18
N HIS A 37 4.00 19.33 -2.04
CA HIS A 37 2.76 20.05 -1.74
C HIS A 37 2.55 20.34 -0.25
N ARG A 38 3.47 19.90 0.62
CA ARG A 38 3.38 19.99 2.10
C ARG A 38 2.10 19.35 2.65
N GLU A 39 1.69 18.26 2.02
CA GLU A 39 0.58 17.43 2.47
C GLU A 39 1.04 16.39 3.49
N ASP A 40 0.12 15.94 4.34
CA ASP A 40 0.40 14.90 5.31
C ASP A 40 0.63 13.55 4.60
N ILE A 41 1.65 12.82 5.04
CA ILE A 41 1.93 11.47 4.55
C ILE A 41 1.06 10.48 5.32
N PRO A 42 0.14 9.74 4.65
CA PRO A 42 -0.65 8.71 5.31
C PRO A 42 0.25 7.63 5.93
N THR A 43 -0.09 7.19 7.14
CA THR A 43 0.64 6.13 7.84
C THR A 43 -0.32 5.06 8.34
N ASP A 44 0.19 3.84 8.51
CA ASP A 44 -0.54 2.69 9.01
C ASP A 44 -0.60 2.62 10.55
N LYS A 45 -0.11 3.63 11.28
CA LYS A 45 0.04 3.63 12.75
C LYS A 45 -1.25 3.36 13.53
N GLU A 46 -2.41 3.62 12.95
CA GLU A 46 -3.71 3.38 13.57
C GLU A 46 -4.35 2.05 13.13
N THR A 47 -3.65 1.25 12.33
CA THR A 47 -4.12 -0.04 11.81
C THR A 47 -3.79 -1.14 12.81
N LEU A 48 -4.81 -1.88 13.23
CA LEU A 48 -4.65 -3.09 14.02
C LEU A 48 -4.47 -4.28 13.07
N GLU A 49 -3.26 -4.84 13.04
CA GLU A 49 -2.98 -6.08 12.33
C GLU A 49 -2.97 -7.24 13.34
N CYS A 50 -3.96 -8.15 13.23
CA CYS A 50 -4.08 -9.31 14.10
C CYS A 50 -4.45 -10.56 13.31
N SER A 51 -3.86 -11.70 13.70
CA SER A 51 -4.21 -13.01 13.16
C SER A 51 -5.15 -13.72 14.12
N LEU A 52 -6.39 -13.97 13.69
CA LEU A 52 -7.39 -14.72 14.44
C LEU A 52 -7.37 -16.19 14.01
N VAL A 53 -7.05 -17.09 14.94
CA VAL A 53 -7.19 -18.54 14.72
C VAL A 53 -8.53 -18.97 15.29
N ILE A 54 -9.36 -19.59 14.45
CA ILE A 54 -10.68 -20.10 14.85
C ILE A 54 -10.62 -21.62 14.83
N GLU A 55 -10.85 -22.26 15.97
CA GLU A 55 -11.12 -23.69 16.02
C GLU A 55 -12.62 -23.92 15.80
N LEU A 56 -12.95 -24.62 14.71
CA LEU A 56 -14.33 -25.00 14.39
C LEU A 56 -14.58 -26.41 14.96
N SER A 57 -15.38 -26.52 16.01
CA SER A 57 -15.95 -27.79 16.47
C SER A 57 -17.27 -28.06 15.75
N ALA A 58 -17.40 -29.25 15.16
CA ALA A 58 -18.60 -29.73 14.46
C ALA A 58 -19.78 -30.00 15.41
#